data_AF-A0A2G3L767-F1
#
_entry.id   AF-A0A2G3L767-F1
#
_cell.length_a   1.000
_cell.length_b   1.000
_cell.length_c   1.000
_cell.angle_alpha   90.00
_cell.angle_beta   90.00
_cell.angle_gamma   90.00
#
_symmetry.space_group_name_H-M   'P 1'
#
loop_
_entity.id
_entity.type
_entity.pdbx_description
1 polymer ?
#
loop_
_entity_poly.entity_id
_entity_poly.type
_entity_poly.pdbx_seq_one_letter_code
_entity_poly.pdbx_strand_id
1 'polypeptide(L)'
;MLALSWSPGFCDSQRRRGAVSKKAAFQCAESNQFGWIVHGLWAQSANPATCEDISVTPPRKTDMHPRYCKGNLPKLAPSDILPYMCMQPGEALLQGEWEKHGACDFDTAKQYFEKERELFQALKLPDSTMPKNELFQWMKQHNPQLKGRWLGYEKHSGELRICYSKDFKVIDCQK
;
A
#
# COMPACT_ATOMS: atom_id res chain seq x y z
N MET A 1 1.70 2.32 -8.15
CA MET A 1 0.55 1.51 -7.71
C MET A 1 0.25 1.82 -6.26
N LEU A 2 -0.97 2.26 -5.93
CA LEU A 2 -1.39 2.50 -4.56
C LEU A 2 -1.94 1.21 -3.97
N ALA A 3 -1.34 0.72 -2.89
CA ALA A 3 -1.78 -0.45 -2.13
C ALA A 3 -2.53 0.00 -0.87
N LEU A 4 -3.73 -0.53 -0.68
CA LEU A 4 -4.63 -0.20 0.42
C LEU A 4 -4.93 -1.45 1.25
N SER A 5 -4.86 -1.31 2.57
CA SER A 5 -5.12 -2.39 3.52
C SER A 5 -6.38 -2.12 4.32
N TRP A 6 -7.17 -3.16 4.60
CA TRP A 6 -8.29 -3.10 5.54
C TRP A 6 -7.79 -3.31 6.96
N SER A 7 -7.68 -2.21 7.74
CA SER A 7 -7.05 -2.24 9.07
C SER A 7 -7.70 -3.21 10.07
N PRO A 8 -9.04 -3.31 10.18
CA PRO A 8 -9.66 -4.25 11.11
C PRO A 8 -9.28 -5.70 10.82
N GLY A 9 -9.30 -6.10 9.53
CA GLY A 9 -8.89 -7.43 9.11
C GLY A 9 -7.41 -7.72 9.40
N PHE A 10 -6.53 -6.73 9.17
CA PHE A 10 -5.13 -6.83 9.54
C PHE A 10 -4.95 -7.03 11.06
N CYS A 11 -5.58 -6.20 11.89
CA CYS A 11 -5.46 -6.30 13.34
C CYS A 11 -6.02 -7.62 13.89
N ASP A 12 -7.13 -8.11 13.35
CA ASP A 12 -7.67 -9.42 13.71
C ASP A 12 -6.75 -10.57 13.31
N SER A 13 -6.06 -10.45 12.17
CA SER A 13 -5.06 -11.43 11.76
C SER A 13 -3.86 -11.46 12.73
N GLN A 14 -3.42 -10.30 13.21
CA GLN A 14 -2.32 -10.17 14.18
C GLN A 14 -2.70 -10.79 15.53
N ARG A 15 -3.92 -10.51 16.03
CA ARG A 15 -4.43 -11.11 17.27
C ARG A 15 -4.55 -12.63 17.17
N ARG A 16 -5.05 -13.16 16.04
CA ARG A 16 -5.13 -14.62 15.78
C ARG A 16 -3.76 -15.32 15.76
N ARG A 17 -2.69 -14.60 15.41
CA ARG A 17 -1.30 -15.10 15.46
C ARG A 17 -0.68 -15.07 16.86
N GLY A 18 -1.40 -14.55 17.87
CA GLY A 18 -1.04 -14.62 19.29
C GLY A 18 -0.68 -13.28 19.93
N ALA A 19 -0.10 -12.33 19.18
CA ALA A 19 0.21 -11.00 19.72
C ALA A 19 0.30 -9.93 18.63
N VAL A 20 -0.19 -8.73 18.94
CA VAL A 20 0.02 -7.54 18.11
C VAL A 20 1.48 -7.09 18.25
N SER A 21 2.18 -6.96 17.11
CA SER A 21 3.57 -6.49 17.11
C SER A 21 3.68 -5.04 17.58
N LYS A 22 4.82 -4.65 18.17
CA LYS A 22 5.08 -3.26 18.59
C LYS A 22 4.88 -2.24 17.45
N LYS A 23 5.19 -2.64 16.21
CA LYS A 23 5.03 -1.81 15.01
C LYS A 23 3.56 -1.55 14.65
N ALA A 24 2.67 -2.50 14.97
CA ALA A 24 1.24 -2.41 14.73
C ALA A 24 0.44 -1.97 15.96
N ALA A 25 1.10 -1.77 17.11
CA ALA A 25 0.43 -1.48 18.38
C ALA A 25 -0.43 -0.23 18.32
N PHE A 26 0.05 0.84 17.68
CA PHE A 26 -0.75 2.05 17.47
C PHE A 26 -1.98 1.77 16.61
N GLN A 27 -1.80 1.19 15.42
CA GLN A 27 -2.90 0.86 14.50
C GLN A 27 -3.98 -0.03 15.14
N CYS A 28 -3.57 -1.00 15.96
CA CYS A 28 -4.46 -2.02 16.51
C CYS A 28 -4.85 -1.80 17.99
N ALA A 29 -4.50 -0.65 18.57
CA ALA A 29 -4.95 -0.26 19.89
C ALA A 29 -6.48 -0.14 19.92
N GLU A 30 -7.12 -0.53 21.01
CA GLU A 30 -8.58 -0.48 21.16
C GLU A 30 -9.15 0.94 21.04
N SER A 31 -8.35 1.95 21.42
CA SER A 31 -8.72 3.37 21.29
C SER A 31 -8.66 3.90 19.86
N ASN A 32 -8.17 3.10 18.90
CA ASN A 32 -8.02 3.50 17.51
C ASN A 32 -8.93 2.66 16.60
N GLN A 33 -9.64 3.35 15.70
CA GLN A 33 -10.56 2.73 14.75
C GLN A 33 -10.22 3.19 13.34
N PHE A 34 -9.37 2.42 12.67
CA PHE A 34 -9.02 2.65 11.27
C PHE A 34 -9.87 1.75 10.37
N GLY A 35 -10.32 2.30 9.23
CA GLY A 35 -10.92 1.53 8.14
C GLY A 35 -9.85 1.13 7.12
N TRP A 36 -10.05 1.55 5.87
CA TRP A 36 -8.99 1.47 4.85
C TRP A 36 -7.86 2.42 5.18
N ILE A 37 -6.63 1.94 5.02
CA ILE A 37 -5.40 2.70 5.19
C ILE A 37 -4.52 2.54 3.95
N VAL A 38 -3.62 3.49 3.73
CA VAL A 38 -2.54 3.34 2.77
C VAL A 38 -1.52 2.36 3.35
N HIS A 39 -1.18 1.33 2.58
CA HIS A 39 0.00 0.53 2.84
C HIS A 39 1.21 1.21 2.21
N GLY A 40 1.10 1.60 0.93
CA GLY A 40 2.10 2.44 0.27
C GLY A 40 1.79 2.71 -1.21
N LEU A 41 2.56 3.60 -1.82
CA LEU A 41 2.57 3.91 -3.24
C LEU A 41 3.86 3.39 -3.89
N TRP A 42 3.75 2.32 -4.67
CA TRP A 42 4.92 1.60 -5.18
C TRP A 42 5.17 1.90 -6.65
N ALA A 43 6.40 2.32 -6.95
CA ALA A 43 6.94 2.29 -8.30
C ALA A 43 6.82 0.87 -8.87
N GLN A 44 6.31 0.73 -10.09
CA GLN A 44 6.20 -0.55 -10.78
C GLN A 44 6.79 -0.41 -12.18
N SER A 45 7.43 -1.47 -12.65
CA SER A 45 7.82 -1.61 -14.06
C SER A 45 6.69 -2.30 -14.81
N ALA A 46 6.39 -1.84 -16.03
CA ALA A 46 5.43 -2.50 -16.91
C ALA A 46 5.97 -3.80 -17.53
N ASN A 47 7.30 -3.98 -17.52
CA ASN A 47 7.99 -5.20 -17.91
C ASN A 47 9.15 -5.40 -16.90
N PRO A 48 8.85 -5.88 -15.68
CA PRO A 48 9.90 -6.17 -14.71
C PRO A 48 10.77 -7.33 -15.21
N ALA A 49 12.08 -7.25 -14.96
CA ALA A 49 12.91 -8.45 -15.03
C ALA A 49 12.47 -9.43 -13.93
N THR A 50 12.57 -10.73 -14.18
CA THR A 50 12.27 -11.74 -13.17
C THR A 50 13.58 -12.30 -12.62
N CYS A 51 13.72 -12.30 -11.29
CA CYS A 51 14.79 -13.01 -10.61
C CYS A 51 14.33 -14.41 -10.21
N GLU A 52 15.18 -15.41 -10.45
CA GLU A 52 14.97 -16.79 -10.02
C GLU A 52 15.90 -17.12 -8.86
N ASP A 53 15.32 -17.31 -7.68
CA ASP A 53 16.05 -17.83 -6.52
C ASP A 53 16.09 -19.36 -6.59
N ILE A 54 17.22 -19.88 -7.09
CA ILE A 54 17.51 -21.30 -7.24
C ILE A 54 17.97 -21.97 -5.94
N SER A 55 18.06 -21.22 -4.82
CA SER A 55 18.42 -21.80 -3.52
C SER A 55 17.26 -22.53 -2.84
N VAL A 56 16.04 -22.38 -3.35
CA VAL A 56 14.83 -23.05 -2.87
C VAL A 56 14.20 -23.93 -3.96
N THR A 57 13.49 -24.98 -3.55
CA THR A 57 12.85 -25.94 -4.47
C THR A 57 11.34 -25.98 -4.23
N PRO A 58 10.49 -25.66 -5.24
CA PRO A 58 10.86 -25.18 -6.58
C PRO A 58 11.47 -23.76 -6.55
N PRO A 59 12.24 -23.35 -7.59
CA PRO A 59 12.82 -22.02 -7.66
C PRO A 59 11.77 -20.93 -7.50
N ARG A 60 12.05 -19.95 -6.65
CA ARG A 60 11.14 -18.85 -6.40
C ARG A 60 11.38 -17.74 -7.43
N LYS A 61 10.38 -17.51 -8.29
CA LYS A 61 10.38 -16.39 -9.25
C LYS A 61 9.86 -15.12 -8.57
N THR A 62 10.58 -14.02 -8.74
CA THR A 62 10.20 -12.71 -8.19
C THR A 62 10.37 -11.64 -9.25
N ASP A 63 9.34 -10.84 -9.49
CA ASP A 63 9.44 -9.68 -10.36
C ASP A 63 10.18 -8.53 -9.69
N MET A 64 11.14 -7.97 -10.44
CA MET A 64 11.99 -6.87 -10.02
C MET A 64 11.33 -5.54 -10.37
N HIS A 65 10.69 -4.97 -9.37
CA HIS A 65 10.23 -3.58 -9.40
C HIS A 65 11.25 -2.66 -8.72
N PRO A 66 11.32 -1.37 -9.08
CA PRO A 66 12.24 -0.42 -8.45
C PRO A 66 12.03 -0.39 -6.94
N ARG A 67 13.12 -0.61 -6.19
CA ARG A 67 13.15 -0.57 -4.73
C ARG A 67 14.50 -0.03 -4.25
N TYR A 68 14.51 0.65 -3.11
CA TYR A 68 15.72 1.15 -2.46
C TYR A 68 16.63 2.00 -3.38
N CYS A 69 16.05 2.82 -4.26
CA CYS A 69 16.80 3.55 -5.29
C CYS A 69 17.78 4.60 -4.74
N LYS A 70 17.61 5.03 -3.48
CA LYS A 70 18.54 5.91 -2.76
C LYS A 70 19.27 5.19 -1.61
N GLY A 71 19.21 3.86 -1.56
CA GLY A 71 19.86 3.03 -0.55
C GLY A 71 19.28 3.24 0.85
N ASN A 72 20.16 3.21 1.86
CA ASN A 72 19.83 3.41 3.26
C ASN A 72 19.61 4.90 3.54
N LEU A 73 18.37 5.29 3.81
CA LEU A 73 18.00 6.68 4.07
C LEU A 73 18.00 6.99 5.57
N PRO A 74 18.27 8.24 5.96
CA PRO A 74 18.17 8.63 7.37
C PRO A 74 16.74 8.44 7.89
N LYS A 75 16.65 8.25 9.21
CA LYS A 75 15.35 8.21 9.90
C LYS A 75 14.62 9.55 9.69
N LEU A 76 13.38 9.48 9.26
CA LEU A 76 12.50 10.64 9.13
C LEU A 76 12.24 11.29 10.49
N ALA A 77 12.16 12.62 10.50
CA ALA A 77 11.80 13.35 11.71
C ALA A 77 10.31 13.12 12.03
N PRO A 78 9.89 13.16 13.32
CA PRO A 78 8.48 13.04 13.68
C PRO A 78 7.56 14.02 12.95
N SER A 79 8.03 15.24 12.66
CA SER A 79 7.29 16.26 11.90
C SER A 79 6.96 15.84 10.47
N ASP A 80 7.76 14.94 9.87
CA ASP A 80 7.54 14.44 8.52
C ASP A 80 6.59 13.23 8.48
N ILE A 81 6.32 12.61 9.63
CA ILE A 81 5.54 11.37 9.75
C ILE A 81 4.15 11.64 10.31
N LEU A 82 4.06 12.40 11.41
CA LEU A 82 2.83 12.63 12.17
C LEU A 82 1.64 13.11 11.31
N PRO A 83 1.82 13.99 10.29
CA PRO A 83 0.70 14.43 9.45
C PRO A 83 0.01 13.31 8.64
N TYR A 84 0.65 12.16 8.49
CA TYR A 84 0.19 11.04 7.66
C TYR A 84 -0.29 9.84 8.48
N MET A 85 -0.15 9.87 9.80
CA MET A 85 -0.51 8.75 10.68
C MET A 85 -2.00 8.40 10.67
N CYS A 86 -2.88 9.35 10.31
CA CYS A 86 -4.31 9.07 10.17
C CYS A 86 -4.64 8.18 8.96
N MET A 87 -3.86 8.26 7.87
CA MET A 87 -4.06 7.45 6.67
C MET A 87 -3.14 6.22 6.61
N GLN A 88 -2.00 6.27 7.31
CA GLN A 88 -0.99 5.20 7.34
C GLN A 88 -0.43 5.06 8.78
N PRO A 89 -1.13 4.33 9.67
CA PRO A 89 -0.90 4.36 11.11
C PRO A 89 0.31 3.52 11.58
N GLY A 90 1.52 3.89 11.14
CA GLY A 90 2.75 3.25 11.62
C GLY A 90 4.01 4.02 11.21
N GLU A 91 4.79 4.49 12.19
CA GLU A 91 6.06 5.20 11.95
C GLU A 91 7.05 4.34 11.15
N ALA A 92 7.22 3.07 11.54
CA ALA A 92 8.10 2.13 10.85
C ALA A 92 7.59 1.78 9.44
N LEU A 93 6.28 1.83 9.24
CA LEU A 93 5.67 1.65 7.93
C LEU A 93 5.98 2.84 7.03
N LEU A 94 5.69 4.07 7.47
CA LEU A 94 6.01 5.32 6.75
C LEU A 94 7.50 5.40 6.38
N GLN A 95 8.41 5.14 7.32
CA GLN A 95 9.85 5.08 7.03
C GLN A 95 10.18 4.04 5.96
N GLY A 96 9.69 2.80 6.13
CA GLY A 96 10.01 1.70 5.22
C GLY A 96 9.48 1.91 3.81
N GLU A 97 8.26 2.45 3.69
CA GLU A 97 7.62 2.73 2.40
C GLU A 97 8.32 3.88 1.66
N TRP A 98 8.71 4.94 2.37
CA TRP A 98 9.53 6.00 1.79
C TRP A 98 10.86 5.45 1.27
N GLU A 99 11.62 4.74 2.10
CA GLU A 99 12.96 4.27 1.77
C GLU A 99 12.96 3.21 0.67
N LYS A 100 12.04 2.25 0.78
CA LYS A 100 11.96 1.14 -0.16
C LYS A 100 11.29 1.52 -1.46
N HIS A 101 10.28 2.38 -1.45
CA HIS A 101 9.41 2.60 -2.60
C HIS A 101 9.39 4.06 -3.06
N GLY A 102 9.10 5.01 -2.16
CA GLY A 102 8.95 6.42 -2.50
C GLY A 102 10.21 7.06 -3.08
N ALA A 103 11.38 6.72 -2.54
CA ALA A 103 12.66 7.28 -2.95
C ALA A 103 13.07 6.97 -4.40
N CYS A 104 12.35 6.05 -5.07
CA CYS A 104 12.55 5.73 -6.48
C CYS A 104 11.91 6.74 -7.45
N ASP A 105 10.81 7.38 -7.05
CA ASP A 105 10.02 8.28 -7.92
C ASP A 105 10.00 9.74 -7.41
N PHE A 106 10.41 9.99 -6.15
CA PHE A 106 10.32 11.30 -5.51
C PHE A 106 11.64 11.76 -4.89
N ASP A 107 11.82 13.08 -4.83
CA ASP A 107 13.00 13.69 -4.24
C ASP A 107 12.96 13.70 -2.72
N THR A 108 11.78 13.90 -2.14
CA THR A 108 11.56 14.02 -0.69
C THR A 108 10.42 13.15 -0.18
N ALA A 109 10.51 12.71 1.08
CA ALA A 109 9.44 11.95 1.75
C ALA A 109 8.13 12.72 1.80
N LYS A 110 8.19 14.05 1.98
CA LYS A 110 7.01 14.90 1.97
C LYS A 110 6.27 14.82 0.63
N GLN A 111 6.95 14.95 -0.51
CA GLN A 111 6.30 14.84 -1.82
C GLN A 111 5.66 13.46 -2.02
N TYR A 112 6.33 12.40 -1.56
CA TYR A 112 5.82 11.03 -1.62
C TYR A 112 4.53 10.85 -0.81
N PHE A 113 4.54 11.22 0.47
CA PHE A 113 3.37 11.09 1.34
C PHE A 113 2.22 12.04 0.96
N GLU A 114 2.53 13.24 0.46
CA GLU A 114 1.52 14.14 -0.10
C GLU A 114 0.83 13.52 -1.31
N LYS A 115 1.57 12.84 -2.19
CA LYS A 115 0.98 12.14 -3.33
C LYS A 115 0.14 10.94 -2.89
N GLU A 116 0.60 10.16 -1.92
CA GLU A 116 -0.22 9.10 -1.31
C GLU A 116 -1.54 9.65 -0.77
N ARG A 117 -1.48 10.76 -0.03
CA ARG A 117 -2.65 11.43 0.55
C ARG A 117 -3.63 11.90 -0.52
N GLU A 118 -3.13 12.57 -1.56
CA GLU A 118 -3.94 13.04 -2.69
C GLU A 118 -4.69 11.88 -3.36
N LEU A 119 -3.98 10.80 -3.69
CA LEU A 119 -4.57 9.64 -4.36
C LEU A 119 -5.56 8.90 -3.45
N PHE A 120 -5.27 8.81 -2.16
CA PHE A 120 -6.14 8.17 -1.18
C PHE A 120 -7.43 8.97 -0.96
N GLN A 121 -7.33 10.29 -0.78
CA GLN A 121 -8.48 11.17 -0.57
C GLN A 121 -9.36 11.33 -1.81
N ALA A 122 -8.81 11.11 -3.01
CA ALA A 122 -9.58 11.08 -4.25
C ALA A 122 -10.51 9.86 -4.37
N LEU A 123 -10.39 8.87 -3.47
CA LEU A 123 -11.17 7.65 -3.48
C LEU A 123 -12.28 7.69 -2.44
N LYS A 124 -13.48 7.30 -2.87
CA LYS A 124 -14.52 6.79 -1.96
C LYS A 124 -14.18 5.34 -1.65
N LEU A 125 -14.14 4.99 -0.37
CA LEU A 125 -13.84 3.65 0.12
C LEU A 125 -14.99 3.17 1.02
N PRO A 126 -15.32 1.86 1.00
CA PRO A 126 -16.38 1.35 1.84
C PRO A 126 -15.95 1.34 3.31
N ASP A 127 -16.90 1.49 4.21
CA ASP A 127 -16.70 1.42 5.67
C ASP A 127 -16.69 -0.02 6.21
N SER A 128 -16.75 -1.01 5.32
CA SER A 128 -16.84 -2.43 5.63
C SER A 128 -16.01 -3.25 4.65
N THR A 129 -15.65 -4.47 5.09
CA THR A 129 -15.03 -5.46 4.21
C THR A 129 -16.09 -6.24 3.46
N MET A 130 -15.76 -6.66 2.24
CA MET A 130 -16.63 -7.44 1.37
C MET A 130 -15.80 -8.35 0.47
N PRO A 131 -16.39 -9.41 -0.13
CA PRO A 131 -15.69 -10.27 -1.08
C PRO A 131 -15.10 -9.48 -2.25
N LYS A 132 -13.93 -9.91 -2.76
CA LYS A 132 -13.17 -9.21 -3.81
C LYS A 132 -14.02 -8.69 -4.98
N ASN A 133 -14.92 -9.53 -5.50
CA ASN A 133 -15.71 -9.15 -6.68
C ASN A 133 -16.72 -8.05 -6.35
N GLU A 134 -17.36 -8.11 -5.18
CA GLU A 134 -18.26 -7.07 -4.67
C GLU A 134 -17.48 -5.79 -4.38
N LEU A 135 -16.28 -5.90 -3.78
CA LEU A 135 -15.39 -4.76 -3.55
C LEU A 135 -15.06 -4.05 -4.86
N PHE A 136 -14.74 -4.80 -5.91
CA PHE A 136 -14.42 -4.22 -7.21
C PHE A 136 -15.63 -3.53 -7.86
N GLN A 137 -16.82 -4.12 -7.73
CA GLN A 137 -18.06 -3.51 -8.22
C GLN A 137 -18.37 -2.22 -7.46
N TRP A 138 -18.31 -2.25 -6.12
CA TRP A 138 -18.53 -1.10 -5.26
C TRP A 138 -17.54 0.02 -5.61
N MET A 139 -16.25 -0.30 -5.69
CA MET A 139 -15.21 0.69 -6.03
C MET A 139 -15.49 1.36 -7.37
N LYS A 140 -15.87 0.62 -8.40
CA LYS A 140 -16.18 1.17 -9.73
C LYS A 140 -17.49 1.96 -9.77
N GLN A 141 -18.46 1.61 -8.93
CA GLN A 141 -19.73 2.32 -8.81
C GLN A 141 -19.55 3.68 -8.14
N HIS A 142 -18.72 3.75 -7.11
CA HIS A 142 -18.54 4.96 -6.30
C HIS A 142 -17.34 5.83 -6.72
N ASN A 143 -16.48 5.33 -7.59
CA ASN A 143 -15.32 6.05 -8.15
C ASN A 143 -15.34 6.00 -9.69
N PRO A 144 -15.99 6.97 -10.37
CA PRO A 144 -16.13 6.97 -11.82
C PRO A 144 -14.81 6.88 -12.59
N GLN A 145 -13.72 7.41 -12.03
CA GLN A 145 -12.37 7.32 -12.60
C GLN A 145 -11.82 5.89 -12.68
N LEU A 146 -12.39 4.94 -11.92
CA LEU A 146 -12.01 3.52 -11.94
C LEU A 146 -12.88 2.70 -12.93
N LYS A 147 -13.90 3.31 -13.54
CA LYS A 147 -14.83 2.60 -14.44
C LYS A 147 -14.08 2.04 -15.65
N GLY A 148 -14.33 0.77 -15.96
CA GLY A 148 -13.67 0.06 -17.06
C GLY A 148 -12.21 -0.31 -16.79
N ARG A 149 -11.66 -0.01 -15.60
CA ARG A 149 -10.28 -0.34 -15.24
C ARG A 149 -10.18 -1.64 -14.46
N TRP A 150 -9.08 -2.37 -14.64
CA TRP A 150 -8.73 -3.53 -13.85
C TRP A 150 -8.07 -3.08 -12.54
N LEU A 151 -8.65 -3.52 -11.42
CA LEU A 151 -8.09 -3.30 -10.08
C LEU A 151 -7.28 -4.53 -9.67
N GLY A 152 -6.21 -4.32 -8.91
CA GLY A 152 -5.44 -5.42 -8.33
C GLY A 152 -5.99 -5.83 -6.97
N TYR A 153 -5.82 -7.11 -6.61
CA TYR A 153 -6.16 -7.62 -5.28
C TYR A 153 -5.18 -8.69 -4.85
N GLU A 154 -4.55 -8.51 -3.69
CA GLU A 154 -3.73 -9.53 -3.06
C GLU A 154 -4.64 -10.41 -2.18
N LYS A 155 -4.64 -11.72 -2.43
CA LYS A 155 -5.58 -12.66 -1.79
C LYS A 155 -5.26 -13.00 -0.33
N HIS A 156 -3.99 -13.08 0.04
CA HIS A 156 -3.51 -13.45 1.38
C HIS A 156 -3.61 -12.30 2.39
N SER A 157 -3.24 -11.08 2.00
CA SER A 157 -3.32 -9.86 2.82
C SER A 157 -4.67 -9.16 2.67
N GLY A 158 -5.41 -9.41 1.59
CA GLY A 158 -6.67 -8.74 1.30
C GLY A 158 -6.48 -7.30 0.81
N GLU A 159 -5.30 -6.98 0.26
CA GLU A 159 -4.98 -5.63 -0.18
C GLU A 159 -5.64 -5.29 -1.51
N LEU A 160 -6.34 -4.14 -1.54
CA LEU A 160 -6.83 -3.53 -2.77
C LEU A 160 -5.70 -2.71 -3.41
N ARG A 161 -5.52 -2.86 -4.72
CA ARG A 161 -4.48 -2.14 -5.47
C ARG A 161 -5.08 -1.34 -6.62
N ILE A 162 -4.70 -0.08 -6.71
CA ILE A 162 -5.09 0.82 -7.79
C ILE A 162 -3.82 1.24 -8.54
N CYS A 163 -3.82 1.09 -9.85
CA CYS A 163 -2.66 1.36 -10.68
C CYS A 163 -2.80 2.69 -11.40
N TYR A 164 -1.66 3.37 -11.49
CA TYR A 164 -1.57 4.70 -12.06
C TYR A 164 -0.41 4.75 -13.04
N SER A 165 -0.55 5.54 -14.10
CA SER A 165 0.58 5.92 -14.96
C SER A 165 1.57 6.81 -14.20
N LYS A 166 2.70 7.14 -14.83
CA LYS A 166 3.69 8.08 -14.27
C LYS A 166 3.12 9.48 -14.01
N ASP A 167 2.08 9.87 -14.74
CA ASP A 167 1.35 11.13 -14.56
C ASP A 167 0.15 10.99 -13.60
N PHE A 168 0.10 9.91 -12.82
CA PHE A 168 -0.97 9.63 -11.86
C PHE A 168 -2.38 9.50 -12.46
N LYS A 169 -2.50 9.14 -13.74
CA LYS A 169 -3.78 8.77 -14.35
C LYS A 169 -4.10 7.30 -14.06
N VAL A 170 -5.35 7.00 -13.70
CA VAL A 170 -5.77 5.61 -13.45
C VAL A 170 -5.56 4.76 -14.71
N ILE A 171 -4.89 3.63 -14.54
CA ILE A 171 -4.66 2.62 -15.58
C ILE A 171 -5.05 1.23 -15.05
N ASP A 172 -5.10 0.26 -15.96
CA ASP A 172 -5.27 -1.14 -15.58
C ASP A 172 -4.07 -1.62 -14.77
N CYS A 173 -4.34 -2.29 -13.64
CA CYS A 173 -3.31 -3.06 -12.99
C CYS A 173 -2.88 -4.24 -13.86
N GLN A 174 -1.58 -4.55 -13.86
CA GLN A 174 -1.09 -5.75 -14.52
C GLN A 174 -1.62 -7.00 -13.79
N LYS A 175 -1.86 -8.05 -14.57
CA LYS A 175 -2.42 -9.33 -14.09
C LYS A 175 -1.33 -10.23 -13.56
#